data_AF-A0A9P3NGM6-F1
#
_entry.id   AF-A0A9P3NGM6-F1
#
_cell.length_a   1.000
_cell.length_b   1.000
_cell.length_c   1.000
_cell.angle_alpha   90.00
_cell.angle_beta   90.00
_cell.angle_gamma   90.00
#
_symmetry.space_group_name_H-M   'P 1'
#
loop_
_entity.id
_entity.type
_entity.pdbx_description
1 polymer ?
#
loop_
_entity_poly.entity_id
_entity_poly.type
_entity_poly.pdbx_seq_one_letter_code
_entity_poly.pdbx_strand_id
1 'polypeptide(L)'
;MPGFKATEQAGYNWSADDRQRKVLFAARARGADTFEAFANSPPWWMTVSGDVAGAANYGEGNLKVEYEEAYVEYLTDVVEKFAKDTSWGKGMVFDTLEPFNEALEGWWMKGGGQEGCNIGFQQMKRILLMTQAALERKQLKTGIASVDSFVQTTPRQIGTLNPFLARYNVHGYISLAKKRNESGRVDNPKIL
;
A
#
# COMPACT_ATOMS: atom_id res chain seq x y z
N MET A 1 10.53 5.07 8.67
CA MET A 1 10.06 6.40 9.15
C MET A 1 9.11 6.21 10.32
N PRO A 2 8.90 7.21 11.20
CA PRO A 2 7.84 7.12 12.20
C PRO A 2 6.47 7.33 11.55
N GLY A 3 5.58 6.35 11.64
CA GLY A 3 4.16 6.49 11.22
C GLY A 3 3.31 7.21 12.28
N PHE A 4 1.99 7.16 12.14
CA PHE A 4 1.06 7.80 13.08
C PHE A 4 1.02 7.14 14.46
N LYS A 5 1.64 5.96 14.65
CA LYS A 5 1.66 5.25 15.93
C LYS A 5 3.04 4.65 16.20
N ALA A 6 3.67 5.10 17.29
CA ALA A 6 5.08 4.81 17.57
C ALA A 6 5.33 3.37 18.07
N THR A 7 4.39 2.82 18.84
CA THR A 7 4.40 1.45 19.40
C THR A 7 2.98 0.91 19.46
N GLU A 8 2.82 -0.38 19.75
CA GLU A 8 1.53 -1.03 19.93
C GLU A 8 0.64 -0.34 20.99
N GLN A 9 1.23 0.08 22.11
CA GLN A 9 0.51 0.69 23.23
C GLN A 9 0.43 2.22 23.14
N ALA A 10 1.15 2.85 22.19
CA ALA A 10 1.11 4.30 22.03
C ALA A 10 -0.25 4.77 21.48
N GLY A 11 -0.67 5.96 21.90
CA GLY A 11 -1.74 6.68 21.21
C GLY A 11 -1.30 7.13 19.81
N TYR A 12 -2.28 7.48 18.96
CA TYR A 12 -1.99 8.09 17.67
C TYR A 12 -1.35 9.46 17.83
N ASN A 13 -0.22 9.68 17.16
CA ASN A 13 0.37 10.98 16.95
C ASN A 13 -0.22 11.64 15.70
N TRP A 14 -1.36 12.30 15.86
CA TRP A 14 -2.01 13.04 14.77
C TRP A 14 -1.24 14.28 14.30
N SER A 15 -0.10 14.64 14.89
CA SER A 15 0.77 15.69 14.32
C SER A 15 1.80 15.14 13.32
N ALA A 16 1.97 13.82 13.18
CA ALA A 16 2.89 13.19 12.24
C ALA A 16 2.60 13.55 10.76
N ASP A 17 3.55 13.33 9.86
CA ASP A 17 3.40 13.52 8.41
C ASP A 17 2.90 14.89 7.93
N ASP A 18 3.16 15.96 8.70
CA ASP A 18 2.74 17.33 8.37
C ASP A 18 3.12 17.77 6.94
N ARG A 19 4.31 17.39 6.48
CA ARG A 19 4.79 17.72 5.12
C ARG A 19 3.97 17.02 4.04
N GLN A 20 3.70 15.72 4.19
CA GLN A 20 2.88 14.97 3.22
C GLN A 20 1.44 15.49 3.20
N ARG A 21 0.86 15.79 4.37
CA ARG A 21 -0.46 16.42 4.46
C ARG A 21 -0.53 17.77 3.75
N LYS A 22 0.49 18.62 3.91
CA LYS A 22 0.56 19.90 3.20
C LYS A 22 0.58 19.73 1.68
N VAL A 23 1.34 18.76 1.17
CA VAL A 23 1.35 18.44 -0.27
C VAL A 23 -0.01 17.94 -0.73
N LEU A 24 -0.63 17.04 0.03
CA LEU A 24 -1.96 16.48 -0.26
C LEU A 24 -3.03 17.59 -0.39
N PHE A 25 -3.15 18.46 0.61
CA PHE A 25 -4.14 19.55 0.57
C PHE A 25 -3.80 20.61 -0.48
N ALA A 26 -2.52 20.85 -0.74
CA ALA A 26 -2.07 21.75 -1.81
C ALA A 26 -2.42 21.22 -3.20
N ALA A 27 -2.34 19.90 -3.43
CA ALA A 27 -2.75 19.26 -4.68
C ALA A 27 -4.27 19.40 -4.89
N ARG A 28 -5.06 19.10 -3.85
CA ARG A 28 -6.52 19.30 -3.89
C ARG A 28 -6.92 20.73 -4.16
N ALA A 29 -6.28 21.70 -3.51
CA ALA A 29 -6.55 23.12 -3.74
C ALA A 29 -6.24 23.57 -5.19
N ARG A 30 -5.39 22.82 -5.91
CA ARG A 30 -5.05 23.05 -7.31
C ARG A 30 -5.92 22.25 -8.29
N GLY A 31 -6.93 21.54 -7.81
CA GLY A 31 -7.90 20.83 -8.65
C GLY A 31 -7.64 19.34 -8.84
N ALA A 32 -6.67 18.75 -8.13
CA ALA A 32 -6.60 17.29 -8.06
C ALA A 32 -7.88 16.74 -7.38
N ASP A 33 -8.47 15.72 -7.98
CA ASP A 33 -9.76 15.14 -7.58
C ASP A 33 -9.67 13.65 -7.25
N THR A 34 -8.55 13.00 -7.60
CA THR A 34 -8.28 11.58 -7.30
C THR A 34 -7.14 11.47 -6.30
N PHE A 35 -7.36 10.72 -5.21
CA PHE A 35 -6.40 10.52 -4.13
C PHE A 35 -6.37 9.06 -3.67
N GLU A 36 -5.18 8.51 -3.51
CA GLU A 36 -4.96 7.19 -2.94
C GLU A 36 -4.10 7.32 -1.67
N ALA A 37 -4.49 6.58 -0.63
CA ALA A 37 -3.63 6.30 0.50
C ALA A 37 -2.98 4.93 0.28
N PHE A 38 -1.67 4.81 0.46
CA PHE A 38 -0.97 3.54 0.29
C PHE A 38 0.09 3.34 1.38
N ALA A 39 0.51 2.08 1.57
CA ALA A 39 1.53 1.71 2.53
C ALA A 39 2.62 0.83 1.90
N ASN A 40 3.88 1.23 2.08
CA ASN A 40 5.03 0.40 1.70
C ASN A 40 5.30 -0.73 2.70
N SER A 41 5.02 -0.49 3.98
CA SER A 41 5.30 -1.42 5.06
C SER A 41 4.37 -1.17 6.25
N PRO A 42 4.04 -2.20 7.05
CA PRO A 42 3.48 -1.99 8.38
C PRO A 42 4.42 -1.20 9.29
N PRO A 43 3.92 -0.54 10.35
CA PRO A 43 4.77 -0.03 11.41
C PRO A 43 5.73 -1.11 11.95
N TRP A 44 7.00 -0.76 12.20
CA TRP A 44 8.07 -1.70 12.58
C TRP A 44 7.72 -2.64 13.75
N TRP A 45 6.86 -2.21 14.67
CA TRP A 45 6.45 -3.03 15.82
C TRP A 45 5.49 -4.17 15.43
N MET A 46 4.80 -4.04 14.28
CA MET A 46 4.02 -5.10 13.66
C MET A 46 4.89 -6.05 12.80
N THR A 47 6.13 -5.66 12.47
CA THR A 47 6.96 -6.46 11.56
C THR A 47 7.69 -7.58 12.25
N VAL A 48 7.95 -8.68 11.52
CA VAL A 48 8.68 -9.85 12.04
C VAL A 48 10.12 -9.48 12.36
N SER A 49 10.77 -8.72 11.48
CA SER A 49 12.19 -8.36 11.61
C SER A 49 12.47 -7.23 12.59
N GLY A 50 11.42 -6.52 13.03
CA GLY A 50 11.52 -5.25 13.76
C GLY A 50 11.99 -4.07 12.88
N ASP A 51 12.01 -4.25 11.56
CA ASP A 51 12.44 -3.25 10.58
C ASP A 51 11.33 -3.08 9.51
N VAL A 52 11.14 -1.84 9.08
CA VAL A 52 10.19 -1.47 8.01
C VAL A 52 10.74 -1.78 6.63
N ALA A 53 12.04 -2.01 6.47
CA ALA A 53 12.67 -2.26 5.17
C ALA A 53 12.43 -3.69 4.63
N GLY A 54 12.08 -4.64 5.50
CA GLY A 54 11.72 -5.99 5.08
C GLY A 54 12.20 -7.09 6.04
N ALA A 55 12.16 -8.33 5.56
CA ALA A 55 12.43 -9.52 6.36
C ALA A 55 13.93 -9.76 6.60
N ALA A 56 14.25 -10.65 7.54
CA ALA A 56 15.65 -11.01 7.80
C ALA A 56 16.27 -11.82 6.65
N ASN A 57 15.47 -12.68 6.00
CA ASN A 57 15.91 -13.49 4.87
C ASN A 57 15.05 -13.22 3.61
N TYR A 58 15.65 -13.47 2.46
CA TYR A 58 15.01 -13.25 1.15
C TYR A 58 13.74 -14.10 1.00
N GLY A 59 12.67 -13.50 0.49
CA GLY A 59 11.40 -14.16 0.25
C GLY A 59 10.55 -14.42 1.50
N GLU A 60 11.06 -14.16 2.71
CA GLU A 60 10.27 -14.28 3.93
C GLU A 60 9.28 -13.11 4.06
N GLY A 61 8.09 -13.40 4.58
CA GLY A 61 7.10 -12.38 4.91
C GLY A 61 7.53 -11.56 6.12
N ASN A 62 7.20 -10.26 6.12
CA ASN A 62 7.63 -9.35 7.18
C ASN A 62 6.48 -8.78 8.04
N LEU A 63 5.23 -9.20 7.83
CA LEU A 63 4.10 -8.88 8.71
C LEU A 63 3.78 -10.07 9.63
N LYS A 64 3.83 -9.86 10.95
CA LYS A 64 3.40 -10.85 11.94
C LYS A 64 1.93 -11.21 11.74
N VAL A 65 1.61 -12.49 11.76
CA VAL A 65 0.25 -13.00 11.51
C VAL A 65 -0.74 -12.48 12.56
N GLU A 66 -0.30 -12.38 13.81
CA GLU A 66 -1.09 -11.86 14.92
C GLU A 66 -1.35 -10.34 14.85
N TYR A 67 -0.68 -9.61 13.95
CA TYR A 67 -0.88 -8.18 13.74
C TYR A 67 -1.70 -7.85 12.48
N GLU A 68 -2.23 -8.83 11.74
CA GLU A 68 -2.98 -8.56 10.51
C GLU A 68 -4.21 -7.65 10.74
N GLU A 69 -4.99 -7.93 11.79
CA GLU A 69 -6.14 -7.09 12.15
C GLU A 69 -5.70 -5.70 12.63
N ALA A 70 -4.65 -5.64 13.46
CA ALA A 70 -4.11 -4.36 13.94
C ALA A 70 -3.55 -3.50 12.79
N TYR A 71 -2.96 -4.12 11.77
CA TYR A 71 -2.51 -3.44 10.56
C TYR A 71 -3.69 -2.84 9.79
N VAL A 72 -4.76 -3.60 9.61
CA VAL A 72 -5.99 -3.14 8.96
C VAL A 72 -6.65 -2.00 9.74
N GLU A 73 -6.79 -2.12 11.07
CA GLU A 73 -7.31 -1.04 11.90
C GLU A 73 -6.43 0.20 11.78
N TYR A 74 -5.10 0.06 11.82
CA TYR A 74 -4.19 1.20 11.66
C TYR A 74 -4.40 1.94 10.33
N LEU A 75 -4.43 1.22 9.20
CA LEU A 75 -4.64 1.85 7.90
C LEU A 75 -6.01 2.53 7.81
N THR A 76 -7.06 1.86 8.26
CA THR A 76 -8.43 2.37 8.17
C THR A 76 -8.74 3.47 9.18
N ASP A 77 -8.11 3.49 10.35
CA ASP A 77 -8.14 4.59 11.31
C ASP A 77 -7.51 5.86 10.73
N VAL A 78 -6.39 5.74 10.01
CA VAL A 78 -5.76 6.88 9.34
C VAL A 78 -6.68 7.42 8.24
N VAL A 79 -7.23 6.56 7.38
CA VAL A 79 -8.20 6.99 6.35
C VAL A 79 -9.44 7.61 6.98
N GLU A 80 -9.97 7.03 8.06
CA GLU A 80 -11.11 7.58 8.81
C GLU A 80 -10.81 8.96 9.38
N LYS A 81 -9.62 9.13 9.96
CA LYS A 81 -9.15 10.41 10.49
C LYS A 81 -9.15 11.48 9.40
N PHE A 82 -8.65 11.18 8.20
CA PHE A 82 -8.72 12.11 7.08
C PHE A 82 -10.16 12.42 6.65
N ALA A 83 -11.03 11.41 6.60
CA ALA A 83 -12.39 11.56 6.09
C ALA A 83 -13.32 12.33 7.04
N LYS A 84 -13.23 12.04 8.34
CA LYS A 84 -14.22 12.51 9.34
C LYS A 84 -13.73 13.68 10.17
N ASP A 85 -12.43 13.84 10.36
CA ASP A 85 -11.87 14.89 11.23
C ASP A 85 -11.34 16.07 10.42
N THR A 86 -11.81 17.26 10.75
CA THR A 86 -11.49 18.50 10.06
C THR A 86 -10.42 19.34 10.77
N SER A 87 -9.77 18.83 11.82
CA SER A 87 -8.70 19.52 12.54
C SER A 87 -7.48 19.88 11.68
N TRP A 88 -7.31 19.25 10.52
CA TRP A 88 -6.28 19.60 9.53
C TRP A 88 -6.80 20.49 8.38
N GLY A 89 -8.02 21.01 8.48
CA GLY A 89 -8.66 21.88 7.49
C GLY A 89 -10.01 21.36 7.02
N LYS A 90 -10.07 20.77 5.82
CA LYS A 90 -11.27 20.12 5.27
C LYS A 90 -11.11 18.60 5.34
N GLY A 91 -12.20 17.86 5.55
CA GLY A 91 -12.17 16.41 5.44
C GLY A 91 -11.70 15.98 4.05
N MET A 92 -10.86 14.95 3.99
CA MET A 92 -10.30 14.36 2.78
C MET A 92 -10.79 12.92 2.65
N VAL A 93 -11.46 12.61 1.55
CA VAL A 93 -11.85 11.23 1.22
C VAL A 93 -10.89 10.74 0.15
N PHE A 94 -10.21 9.63 0.42
CA PHE A 94 -9.43 8.92 -0.57
C PHE A 94 -10.35 8.04 -1.42
N ASP A 95 -10.10 7.98 -2.72
CA ASP A 95 -10.78 7.07 -3.64
C ASP A 95 -10.42 5.62 -3.33
N THR A 96 -9.14 5.37 -3.06
CA THR A 96 -8.62 4.03 -2.73
C THR A 96 -7.69 4.04 -1.54
N LEU A 97 -7.72 2.93 -0.79
CA LEU A 97 -6.68 2.50 0.14
C LEU A 97 -5.97 1.28 -0.48
N GLU A 98 -4.65 1.38 -0.65
CA GLU A 98 -3.77 0.30 -1.10
C GLU A 98 -2.93 -0.21 0.10
N PRO A 99 -3.22 -1.40 0.63
CA PRO A 99 -2.49 -1.93 1.79
C PRO A 99 -1.07 -2.43 1.46
N PHE A 100 -0.68 -2.50 0.19
CA PHE A 100 0.54 -3.18 -0.25
C PHE A 100 1.33 -2.39 -1.30
N ASN A 101 2.65 -2.55 -1.30
CA ASN A 101 3.52 -2.13 -2.39
C ASN A 101 4.49 -3.28 -2.70
N GLU A 102 4.42 -3.82 -3.91
CA GLU A 102 5.34 -4.87 -4.40
C GLU A 102 5.47 -6.08 -3.44
N ALA A 103 4.37 -6.46 -2.79
CA ALA A 103 4.44 -7.38 -1.65
C ALA A 103 4.76 -8.84 -2.01
N LEU A 104 4.58 -9.24 -3.28
CA LEU A 104 4.79 -10.61 -3.75
C LEU A 104 6.19 -10.88 -4.29
N GLU A 105 7.06 -9.88 -4.25
CA GLU A 105 8.30 -9.87 -5.03
C GLU A 105 9.50 -10.49 -4.29
N GLY A 106 9.44 -10.53 -2.96
CA GLY A 106 10.40 -11.25 -2.11
C GLY A 106 11.69 -10.50 -1.79
N TRP A 107 11.97 -9.36 -2.43
CA TRP A 107 13.23 -8.62 -2.25
C TRP A 107 13.27 -7.65 -1.08
N TRP A 108 12.16 -7.44 -0.36
CA TRP A 108 12.15 -6.55 0.80
C TRP A 108 12.95 -7.16 1.96
N MET A 109 14.07 -6.55 2.30
CA MET A 109 15.06 -7.05 3.25
C MET A 109 15.38 -6.03 4.34
N LYS A 110 15.59 -6.52 5.56
CA LYS A 110 16.04 -5.76 6.72
C LYS A 110 17.32 -4.98 6.40
N GLY A 111 17.39 -3.73 6.86
CA GLY A 111 18.51 -2.83 6.55
C GLY A 111 18.51 -2.28 5.12
N GLY A 112 17.44 -2.49 4.35
CA GLY A 112 17.25 -1.88 3.03
C GLY A 112 17.13 -0.35 3.09
N GLY A 113 17.35 0.30 1.95
CA GLY A 113 17.35 1.77 1.84
C GLY A 113 15.97 2.43 1.82
N GLN A 114 14.89 1.65 1.78
CA GLN A 114 13.51 2.13 1.77
C GLN A 114 12.58 1.17 2.52
N GLU A 115 11.37 1.65 2.85
CA GLU A 115 10.32 0.81 3.44
C GLU A 115 9.79 -0.19 2.43
N GLY A 116 9.47 -1.39 2.89
CA GLY A 116 8.94 -2.48 2.08
C GLY A 116 8.57 -3.69 2.92
N CYS A 117 7.58 -4.46 2.45
CA CYS A 117 7.11 -5.63 3.17
C CYS A 117 6.69 -6.73 2.21
N ASN A 118 7.41 -7.85 2.22
CA ASN A 118 6.94 -9.07 1.61
C ASN A 118 5.71 -9.56 2.40
N ILE A 119 4.61 -9.84 1.70
CA ILE A 119 3.38 -10.40 2.29
C ILE A 119 2.90 -11.51 1.36
N GLY A 120 2.81 -12.72 1.91
CA GLY A 120 2.39 -13.88 1.13
C GLY A 120 0.95 -13.77 0.66
N PHE A 121 0.65 -14.38 -0.48
CA PHE A 121 -0.66 -14.30 -1.15
C PHE A 121 -1.87 -14.58 -0.23
N GLN A 122 -1.80 -15.62 0.62
CA GLN A 122 -2.88 -15.96 1.54
C GLN A 122 -3.08 -14.91 2.63
N GLN A 123 -1.99 -14.29 3.09
CA GLN A 123 -2.05 -13.20 4.07
C GLN A 123 -2.63 -11.94 3.43
N MET A 124 -2.24 -11.59 2.19
CA MET A 124 -2.87 -10.51 1.44
C MET A 124 -4.39 -10.70 1.30
N LYS A 125 -4.84 -11.92 0.96
CA LYS A 125 -6.27 -12.23 0.85
C LYS A 125 -7.04 -11.97 2.16
N ARG A 126 -6.48 -12.37 3.30
CA ARG A 126 -7.08 -12.09 4.62
C ARG A 126 -7.13 -10.60 4.90
N ILE A 127 -6.03 -9.89 4.68
CA ILE A 127 -5.95 -8.44 4.88
C ILE A 127 -6.97 -7.71 4.02
N LEU A 128 -7.12 -8.04 2.73
CA LEU A 128 -8.10 -7.40 1.86
C LEU A 128 -9.54 -7.62 2.36
N LEU A 129 -9.88 -8.83 2.82
CA LEU A 129 -11.19 -9.14 3.40
C LEU A 129 -11.45 -8.33 4.68
N MET A 130 -10.45 -8.25 5.56
CA MET A 130 -10.56 -7.46 6.79
C MET A 130 -10.64 -5.95 6.49
N THR A 131 -9.88 -5.45 5.51
CA THR A 131 -9.94 -4.05 5.07
C THR A 131 -11.34 -3.69 4.55
N GLN A 132 -11.95 -4.55 3.73
CA GLN A 132 -13.33 -4.33 3.26
C GLN A 132 -14.30 -4.21 4.43
N ALA A 133 -14.27 -5.18 5.35
CA ALA A 133 -15.12 -5.17 6.54
C ALA A 133 -14.87 -3.95 7.44
N ALA A 134 -13.63 -3.51 7.60
CA ALA A 134 -13.27 -2.34 8.39
C ALA A 134 -13.75 -1.02 7.76
N LEU A 135 -13.60 -0.86 6.44
CA LEU A 135 -14.11 0.31 5.71
C LEU A 135 -15.64 0.40 5.79
N GLU A 136 -16.35 -0.73 5.62
CA GLU A 136 -17.81 -0.81 5.77
C GLU A 136 -18.27 -0.47 7.19
N ARG A 137 -17.65 -1.10 8.20
CA ARG A 137 -17.94 -0.82 9.62
C ARG A 137 -17.72 0.65 9.98
N LYS A 138 -16.68 1.27 9.43
CA LYS A 138 -16.36 2.69 9.62
C LYS A 138 -17.18 3.61 8.69
N GLN A 139 -18.03 3.07 7.81
CA GLN A 139 -18.86 3.83 6.87
C GLN A 139 -18.03 4.77 5.97
N LEU A 140 -16.87 4.30 5.51
CA LEU A 140 -15.99 5.04 4.62
C LEU A 140 -16.36 4.77 3.17
N LYS A 141 -16.27 5.81 2.33
CA LYS A 141 -16.53 5.70 0.87
C LYS A 141 -15.32 5.24 0.06
N THR A 142 -14.18 5.05 0.74
CA THR A 142 -12.91 4.64 0.14
C THR A 142 -13.01 3.20 -0.36
N GLY A 143 -12.63 2.97 -1.62
CA GLY A 143 -12.47 1.64 -2.18
C GLY A 143 -11.12 1.03 -1.82
N ILE A 144 -10.89 -0.20 -2.27
CA ILE A 144 -9.61 -0.90 -2.07
C ILE A 144 -8.89 -1.00 -3.41
N ALA A 145 -7.62 -0.63 -3.44
CA ALA A 145 -6.71 -0.97 -4.53
C ALA A 145 -5.82 -2.16 -4.12
N SER A 146 -5.41 -2.96 -5.12
CA SER A 146 -4.43 -4.04 -4.97
C SER A 146 -3.87 -4.42 -6.34
N VAL A 147 -2.71 -5.04 -6.54
CA VAL A 147 -1.70 -5.48 -5.55
C VAL A 147 -0.45 -4.63 -5.55
N ASP A 148 -0.40 -3.66 -6.46
CA ASP A 148 0.75 -2.78 -6.68
C ASP A 148 2.04 -3.57 -6.98
N SER A 149 1.92 -4.54 -7.88
CA SER A 149 3.02 -5.44 -8.26
C SER A 149 4.07 -4.75 -9.12
N PHE A 150 5.33 -5.18 -9.03
CA PHE A 150 6.46 -4.56 -9.75
C PHE A 150 6.31 -4.56 -11.28
N VAL A 151 5.64 -5.58 -11.84
CA VAL A 151 5.40 -5.69 -13.29
C VAL A 151 4.00 -6.19 -13.64
N GLN A 152 3.52 -5.81 -14.83
CA GLN A 152 2.20 -6.17 -15.37
C GLN A 152 1.93 -7.69 -15.53
N THR A 153 2.93 -8.56 -15.34
CA THR A 153 2.73 -10.02 -15.40
C THR A 153 2.27 -10.63 -14.08
N THR A 154 2.56 -10.02 -12.95
CA THR A 154 2.09 -10.46 -11.63
C THR A 154 0.55 -10.45 -11.52
N PRO A 155 -0.19 -9.46 -12.07
CA PRO A 155 -1.66 -9.46 -12.15
C PRO A 155 -2.28 -10.63 -12.91
N ARG A 156 -1.58 -11.23 -13.89
CA ARG A 156 -2.07 -12.47 -14.54
C ARG A 156 -2.17 -13.64 -13.56
N GLN A 157 -1.48 -13.59 -12.43
CA GLN A 157 -1.56 -14.58 -11.35
C GLN A 157 -2.68 -14.26 -10.34
N ILE A 158 -3.30 -13.07 -10.44
CA ILE A 158 -4.20 -12.49 -9.44
C ILE A 158 -5.66 -12.54 -9.92
N GLY A 159 -5.97 -13.44 -10.87
CA GLY A 159 -7.35 -13.77 -11.27
C GLY A 159 -8.23 -14.33 -10.14
N THR A 160 -7.71 -14.39 -8.90
CA THR A 160 -8.39 -14.88 -7.70
C THR A 160 -8.43 -13.87 -6.54
N LEU A 161 -7.90 -12.65 -6.69
CA LEU A 161 -8.19 -11.61 -5.69
C LEU A 161 -9.65 -11.16 -5.83
N ASN A 162 -10.25 -10.97 -4.68
CA ASN A 162 -11.69 -10.94 -4.44
C ASN A 162 -12.43 -9.90 -5.32
N PRO A 163 -13.68 -10.14 -5.75
CA PRO A 163 -14.48 -9.22 -6.58
C PRO A 163 -14.75 -7.80 -6.03
N PHE A 164 -14.36 -7.45 -4.80
CA PHE A 164 -14.65 -6.12 -4.23
C PHE A 164 -13.57 -5.06 -4.44
N LEU A 165 -12.45 -5.40 -5.12
CA LEU A 165 -11.43 -4.39 -5.43
C LEU A 165 -11.99 -3.30 -6.34
N ALA A 166 -11.83 -2.05 -5.93
CA ALA A 166 -12.21 -0.89 -6.74
C ALA A 166 -11.21 -0.62 -7.87
N ARG A 167 -9.93 -0.99 -7.67
CA ARG A 167 -8.88 -0.80 -8.66
C ARG A 167 -7.81 -1.88 -8.58
N TYR A 168 -7.29 -2.27 -9.75
CA TYR A 168 -6.07 -3.07 -9.85
C TYR A 168 -4.86 -2.18 -10.14
N ASN A 169 -3.91 -2.12 -9.22
CA ASN A 169 -2.67 -1.34 -9.36
C ASN A 169 -1.49 -2.24 -9.77
N VAL A 170 -0.67 -1.72 -10.68
CA VAL A 170 0.50 -2.41 -11.26
C VAL A 170 1.57 -1.37 -11.60
N HIS A 171 2.83 -1.69 -11.35
CA HIS A 171 3.95 -0.84 -11.75
C HIS A 171 4.44 -1.19 -13.16
N GLY A 172 5.17 -0.24 -13.75
CA GLY A 172 5.62 -0.28 -15.14
C GLY A 172 7.13 -0.40 -15.33
N TYR A 173 7.89 -0.80 -14.31
CA TYR A 173 9.37 -0.75 -14.34
C TYR A 173 9.99 -1.53 -15.48
N ILE A 174 9.35 -2.64 -15.88
CA ILE A 174 9.72 -3.38 -17.09
C ILE A 174 8.55 -3.30 -18.05
N SER A 175 8.71 -2.49 -19.11
CA SER A 175 7.76 -2.49 -20.20
C SER A 175 7.90 -3.79 -21.00
N LEU A 176 6.86 -4.62 -21.05
CA LEU A 176 6.75 -5.67 -22.06
C LEU A 176 6.38 -5.12 -23.45
N ALA A 177 6.39 -3.80 -23.62
CA ALA A 177 6.26 -3.19 -24.92
C ALA A 177 7.47 -3.58 -25.78
N LYS A 178 7.30 -4.61 -26.60
CA LYS A 178 7.83 -4.59 -27.95
C LYS A 178 7.37 -3.27 -28.55
N LYS A 179 8.18 -2.21 -28.48
CA LYS A 179 7.97 -1.03 -29.30
C LYS A 179 8.04 -1.56 -30.73
N ARG A 180 6.89 -1.76 -31.38
CA ARG A 180 6.85 -1.79 -32.83
C ARG A 180 7.30 -0.40 -33.25
N ASN A 181 8.51 -0.30 -33.76
CA ASN A 181 8.86 0.84 -34.59
C ASN A 181 7.93 0.85 -35.81
N GLU A 182 7.82 1.99 -36.48
CA GLU A 182 6.99 2.16 -37.68
C GLU A 182 7.34 1.18 -38.82
N SER A 183 8.44 0.43 -38.70
CA SER A 183 8.89 -0.62 -39.61
C SER A 183 8.52 -2.06 -39.19
N GLY A 184 7.80 -2.25 -38.09
CA GLY A 184 7.25 -3.55 -37.68
C GLY A 184 8.27 -4.57 -37.15
N ARG A 185 9.51 -4.16 -36.83
CA ARG A 185 10.52 -5.05 -36.24
C ARG A 185 10.42 -5.06 -34.71
N VAL A 186 10.68 -6.23 -34.15
CA VAL A 186 10.68 -6.48 -32.70
C VAL A 186 12.11 -6.46 -32.20
N ASP A 187 12.44 -5.48 -31.36
CA ASP A 187 13.66 -5.52 -30.56
C ASP A 187 13.37 -6.23 -29.24
N ASN A 188 14.10 -7.31 -28.94
CA ASN A 188 14.04 -7.97 -27.65
C ASN A 188 14.86 -7.18 -26.62
N PRO A 189 14.34 -6.94 -25.40
CA PRO A 189 15.12 -6.29 -24.35
C PRO A 189 16.29 -7.19 -23.94
N LYS A 190 17.48 -6.60 -23.80
CA LYS A 190 18.64 -7.24 -23.18
C LYS A 190 18.39 -7.29 -21.68
N ILE A 191 18.42 -8.49 -21.13
CA ILE A 191 18.44 -8.74 -19.69
C ILE A 191 19.84 -8.33 -19.21
N LEU A 192 19.91 -7.44 -18.22
CA LEU A 192 21.11 -7.14 -17.43
C LEU A 192 21.03 -7.90 -16.11
#